data_AF-A0A7Z6Y120-F1
#
_entry.id   AF-A0A7Z6Y120-F1
#
_cell.length_a   1.000
_cell.length_b   1.000
_cell.length_c   1.000
_cell.angle_alpha   90.00
_cell.angle_beta   90.00
_cell.angle_gamma   90.00
#
_symmetry.space_group_name_H-M   'P 1'
#
loop_
_entity.id
_entity.type
_entity.pdbx_description
1 polymer ?
#
loop_
_entity_poly.entity_id
_entity_poly.type
_entity_poly.pdbx_seq_one_letter_code
_entity_poly.pdbx_strand_id
1 'polypeptide(L)'
;MVGDRHARSRRTFYLRQALGDIMSTKTQMNKRALRRDKFKFPFELSEEQIAIKLGFYFGLLEEGLERSFELHPSDEAKTGADHEYEGILARYYLQAKAPVGLLGTQKVPIDKDREDAGLNTIRKFRADNDLCENPYSLCFPLRRPAKHAKVPEQLQHNLLYAMHAPSKRSYAMYVAPTTYEKEEYLRLLRDKSHREYLHDGPFWRSNERRYLLNSTMLTEMFMNMPFLQAHICIVPHDMVQSHEHHYSYSVHANDVAFHSPAVLDDVSMNLSDFLARQSQFNSRAADEEPQSIEAVASDLKRSLPESVLSGIAPVENESRISWIKRVGVALKKEYGIDQYLLVKRK
;
A
#
# COMPACT_ATOMS: atom_id res chain seq x y z
N MET A 1 -10.85 -57.50 50.24
CA MET A 1 -10.43 -56.56 49.18
C MET A 1 -11.66 -55.96 48.50
N VAL A 2 -12.29 -54.95 49.12
CA VAL A 2 -13.36 -54.17 48.52
C VAL A 2 -13.05 -52.72 48.87
N GLY A 3 -12.32 -52.05 47.99
CA GLY A 3 -11.83 -50.71 48.27
C GLY A 3 -10.98 -50.20 47.12
N ASP A 4 -11.59 -49.94 45.96
CA ASP A 4 -11.02 -48.96 45.02
C ASP A 4 -11.93 -48.48 43.87
N ARG A 5 -13.23 -48.80 43.86
CA ARG A 5 -14.13 -48.35 42.78
C ARG A 5 -14.92 -47.07 43.07
N HIS A 6 -14.93 -46.58 44.31
CA HIS A 6 -15.64 -45.34 44.68
C HIS A 6 -14.77 -44.07 44.62
N ALA A 7 -13.43 -44.19 44.62
CA ALA A 7 -12.53 -43.04 44.50
C ALA A 7 -12.42 -42.51 43.05
N ARG A 8 -12.58 -43.39 42.04
CA ARG A 8 -12.50 -42.98 40.63
C ARG A 8 -13.70 -42.16 40.14
N SER A 9 -14.89 -42.37 40.72
CA SER A 9 -16.11 -41.63 40.37
C SER A 9 -16.07 -40.17 40.84
N ARG A 10 -15.51 -39.91 42.03
CA ARG A 10 -15.40 -38.54 42.57
C ARG A 10 -14.39 -37.69 41.79
N ARG A 11 -13.28 -38.26 41.29
CA ARG A 11 -12.31 -37.53 40.44
C ARG A 11 -12.89 -37.09 39.10
N THR A 12 -13.79 -37.86 38.50
CA THR A 12 -14.44 -37.48 37.24
C THR A 12 -15.41 -36.31 37.43
N PHE A 13 -16.01 -36.19 38.62
CA PHE A 13 -16.94 -35.10 38.95
C PHE A 13 -16.21 -33.75 39.08
N TYR A 14 -15.06 -33.72 39.76
CA TYR A 14 -14.24 -32.49 39.88
C TYR A 14 -13.65 -32.02 38.53
N LEU A 15 -13.31 -32.94 37.63
CA LEU A 15 -12.85 -32.60 36.27
C LEU A 15 -13.96 -31.97 35.41
N ARG A 16 -15.22 -32.38 35.60
CA ARG A 16 -16.36 -31.72 34.93
C ARG A 16 -16.64 -30.32 35.49
N GLN A 17 -16.41 -30.10 36.79
CA GLN A 17 -16.57 -28.80 37.41
C GLN A 17 -15.49 -27.81 36.94
N ALA A 18 -14.23 -28.26 36.83
CA ALA A 18 -13.14 -27.47 36.25
C ALA A 18 -13.34 -27.15 34.76
N LEU A 19 -13.94 -28.07 33.98
CA LEU A 19 -14.37 -27.80 32.61
C LEU A 19 -15.53 -26.80 32.54
N GLY A 20 -16.43 -26.80 33.53
CA GLY A 20 -17.46 -25.78 33.72
C GLY A 20 -16.87 -24.39 33.95
N ASP A 21 -15.80 -24.30 34.74
CA ASP A 21 -15.08 -23.05 35.01
C ASP A 21 -14.25 -22.56 33.80
N ILE A 22 -13.74 -23.46 32.95
CA ILE A 22 -13.14 -23.12 31.65
C ILE A 22 -14.22 -22.70 30.62
N MET A 23 -15.45 -23.21 30.74
CA MET A 23 -16.56 -22.64 29.97
C MET A 23 -17.05 -21.31 30.55
N SER A 24 -16.81 -21.05 31.84
CA SER A 24 -16.99 -19.73 32.46
C SER A 24 -15.95 -18.70 31.98
N THR A 25 -14.77 -19.11 31.49
CA THR A 25 -13.90 -18.19 30.74
C THR A 25 -14.36 -17.94 29.29
N LYS A 26 -15.27 -18.75 28.71
CA LYS A 26 -16.09 -18.26 27.58
C LYS A 26 -17.05 -17.14 28.03
N THR A 27 -17.40 -17.06 29.31
CA THR A 27 -18.03 -15.85 29.88
C THR A 27 -17.06 -14.66 29.97
N GLN A 28 -15.74 -14.83 29.74
CA GLN A 28 -14.84 -13.72 29.39
C GLN A 28 -14.85 -13.39 27.89
N MET A 29 -15.20 -14.30 26.98
CA MET A 29 -15.62 -13.91 25.61
C MET A 29 -16.89 -13.02 25.66
N ASN A 30 -17.70 -13.13 26.72
CA ASN A 30 -18.78 -12.19 27.02
C ASN A 30 -18.29 -10.76 27.31
N LYS A 31 -16.98 -10.50 27.50
CA LYS A 31 -16.41 -9.14 27.46
C LYS A 31 -16.00 -8.69 26.05
N ARG A 32 -15.69 -9.61 25.12
CA ARG A 32 -15.49 -9.32 23.69
C ARG A 32 -16.81 -8.93 22.99
N ALA A 33 -17.95 -9.42 23.51
CA ALA A 33 -19.30 -9.12 22.98
C ALA A 33 -20.02 -7.94 23.67
N LEU A 34 -19.43 -7.31 24.71
CA LEU A 34 -20.02 -6.18 25.45
C LEU A 34 -19.76 -4.81 24.78
N ARG A 35 -19.84 -4.76 23.46
CA ARG A 35 -19.87 -3.51 22.65
C ARG A 35 -20.97 -3.53 21.60
N ARG A 36 -22.10 -4.19 21.88
CA ARG A 36 -23.29 -4.13 21.00
C ARG A 36 -23.82 -2.70 20.79
N ASP A 37 -23.50 -1.76 21.68
CA ASP A 37 -23.88 -0.34 21.56
C ASP A 37 -22.80 0.57 20.96
N LYS A 38 -21.64 0.01 20.58
CA LYS A 38 -20.55 0.77 19.95
C LYS A 38 -20.37 0.29 18.51
N PHE A 39 -20.73 1.16 17.57
CA PHE A 39 -20.60 0.91 16.14
C PHE A 39 -19.14 0.87 15.66
N LYS A 40 -18.17 1.36 16.46
CA LYS A 40 -16.74 1.42 16.12
C LYS A 40 -15.89 0.44 16.92
N PHE A 41 -14.91 -0.17 16.26
CA PHE A 41 -13.91 -1.05 16.87
C PHE A 41 -12.52 -0.76 16.29
N PRO A 42 -11.51 -0.46 17.14
CA PRO A 42 -10.17 -0.12 16.68
C PRO A 42 -9.42 -1.37 16.20
N PHE A 43 -8.55 -1.20 15.21
CA PHE A 43 -7.54 -2.21 14.89
C PHE A 43 -6.49 -2.29 16.00
N GLU A 44 -6.04 -3.50 16.35
CA GLU A 44 -5.14 -3.69 17.50
C GLU A 44 -3.67 -3.37 17.20
N LEU A 45 -3.31 -3.19 15.92
CA LEU A 45 -1.95 -2.84 15.52
C LEU A 45 -1.85 -1.36 15.17
N SER A 46 -0.74 -0.73 15.54
CA SER A 46 -0.42 0.65 15.13
C SER A 46 0.01 0.72 13.66
N GLU A 47 -0.02 1.92 13.06
CA GLU A 47 0.51 2.19 11.71
C GLU A 47 1.97 1.70 11.58
N GLU A 48 2.81 1.99 12.58
CA GLU A 48 4.20 1.53 12.64
C GLU A 48 4.32 -0.01 12.67
N GLN A 49 3.49 -0.69 13.46
CA GLN A 49 3.50 -2.16 13.51
C GLN A 49 3.03 -2.79 12.19
N ILE A 50 2.13 -2.14 11.46
CA ILE A 50 1.70 -2.56 10.12
C ILE A 50 2.87 -2.37 9.15
N ALA A 51 3.53 -1.21 9.15
CA ALA A 51 4.68 -0.91 8.31
C ALA A 51 5.83 -1.89 8.52
N ILE A 52 6.20 -2.19 9.78
CA ILE A 52 7.22 -3.19 10.11
C ILE A 52 6.87 -4.57 9.54
N LYS A 53 5.59 -4.97 9.59
CA LYS A 53 5.13 -6.26 9.07
C LYS A 53 5.11 -6.31 7.56
N LEU A 54 4.76 -5.21 6.90
CA LEU A 54 4.91 -5.06 5.44
C LEU A 54 6.38 -5.17 5.05
N GLY A 55 7.28 -4.45 5.72
CA GLY A 55 8.72 -4.50 5.48
C GLY A 55 9.30 -5.90 5.69
N PHE A 56 8.93 -6.57 6.79
CA PHE A 56 9.30 -7.97 7.01
C PHE A 56 8.81 -8.89 5.89
N TYR A 57 7.57 -8.72 5.43
CA TYR A 57 7.02 -9.54 4.35
C TYR A 57 7.74 -9.29 3.03
N PHE A 58 8.03 -8.04 2.69
CA PHE A 58 8.84 -7.71 1.52
C PHE A 58 10.27 -8.26 1.62
N GLY A 59 10.87 -8.27 2.81
CA GLY A 59 12.16 -8.93 3.07
C GLY A 59 12.13 -10.46 2.88
N LEU A 60 11.02 -11.13 3.20
CA LEU A 60 10.85 -12.55 2.87
C LEU A 60 10.78 -12.78 1.35
N LEU A 61 10.18 -11.85 0.60
CA LEU A 61 10.18 -11.89 -0.86
C LEU A 61 11.61 -11.68 -1.41
N GLU A 62 12.42 -10.82 -0.79
CA GLU A 62 13.84 -10.62 -1.15
C GLU A 62 14.66 -11.91 -1.09
N GLU A 63 14.54 -12.70 -0.01
CA GLU A 63 15.26 -13.97 0.14
C GLU A 63 14.97 -14.93 -1.03
N GLY A 64 13.75 -14.93 -1.55
CA GLY A 64 13.38 -15.73 -2.73
C GLY A 64 13.68 -15.08 -4.09
N LEU A 65 13.87 -13.77 -4.15
CA LEU A 65 14.07 -13.01 -5.39
C LEU A 65 15.52 -12.56 -5.64
N GLU A 66 16.43 -12.73 -4.67
CA GLU A 66 17.81 -12.22 -4.68
C GLU A 66 17.88 -10.72 -5.06
N ARG A 67 16.92 -9.94 -4.55
CA ARG A 67 16.85 -8.48 -4.75
C ARG A 67 16.52 -7.81 -3.44
N SER A 68 17.12 -6.65 -3.20
CA SER A 68 16.65 -5.76 -2.14
C SER A 68 15.19 -5.39 -2.41
N PHE A 69 14.30 -5.89 -1.57
CA PHE A 69 12.89 -5.47 -1.41
C PHE A 69 12.73 -4.88 -0.01
N GLU A 70 13.71 -4.10 0.41
CA GLU A 70 13.70 -3.47 1.72
C GLU A 70 12.89 -2.16 1.66
N LEU A 71 11.91 -2.04 2.55
CA LEU A 71 11.26 -0.75 2.80
C LEU A 71 12.16 0.08 3.73
N HIS A 72 12.64 1.20 3.23
CA HIS A 72 13.44 2.12 4.02
C HIS A 72 12.56 3.21 4.64
N PRO A 73 12.89 3.72 5.85
CA PRO A 73 12.23 4.90 6.39
C PRO A 73 12.36 6.09 5.44
N SER A 74 11.27 6.83 5.26
CA SER A 74 11.21 7.99 4.36
C SER A 74 11.15 9.30 5.16
N ASP A 75 11.60 10.41 4.56
CA ASP A 75 11.44 11.75 5.12
C ASP A 75 9.98 12.23 4.93
N GLU A 76 9.11 11.87 5.87
CA GLU A 76 7.68 12.23 5.87
C GLU A 76 7.44 13.73 5.59
N ALA A 77 8.32 14.62 6.07
CA ALA A 77 8.16 16.06 5.87
C ALA A 77 8.36 16.49 4.41
N LYS A 78 9.02 15.66 3.58
CA LYS A 78 9.25 15.93 2.15
C LYS A 78 8.36 15.09 1.23
N THR A 79 8.08 13.85 1.60
CA THR A 79 7.43 12.89 0.71
C THR A 79 6.00 12.55 1.12
N GLY A 80 5.61 12.85 2.36
CA GLY A 80 4.35 12.39 2.93
C GLY A 80 4.30 10.89 3.22
N ALA A 81 5.41 10.15 3.05
CA ALA A 81 5.46 8.70 3.20
C ALA A 81 6.28 8.28 4.43
N ASP A 82 5.83 7.21 5.08
CA ASP A 82 6.50 6.59 6.24
C ASP A 82 7.72 5.82 5.77
N HIS A 83 7.54 5.12 4.65
CA HIS A 83 8.54 4.26 4.06
C HIS A 83 8.58 4.46 2.56
N GLU A 84 9.75 4.21 1.98
CA GLU A 84 9.96 4.20 0.56
C GLU A 84 10.73 2.95 0.13
N TYR A 85 10.55 2.62 -1.14
CA TYR A 85 11.34 1.60 -1.83
C TYR A 85 11.89 2.21 -3.10
N GLU A 86 13.19 2.06 -3.33
CA GLU A 86 13.84 2.45 -4.57
C GLU A 86 14.40 1.20 -5.27
N GLY A 87 13.67 0.72 -6.28
CA GLY A 87 14.09 -0.40 -7.10
C GLY A 87 14.46 0.01 -8.52
N ILE A 88 15.09 -0.92 -9.24
CA ILE A 88 15.52 -0.71 -10.64
C ILE A 88 14.36 -0.32 -11.56
N LEU A 89 13.16 -0.85 -11.31
CA LEU A 89 11.99 -0.65 -12.17
C LEU A 89 11.08 0.50 -11.72
N ALA A 90 11.07 0.84 -10.43
CA ALA A 90 10.11 1.79 -9.88
C ALA A 90 10.53 2.27 -8.49
N ARG A 91 10.01 3.44 -8.13
CA ARG A 91 10.05 3.96 -6.77
C ARG A 91 8.65 3.91 -6.16
N TYR A 92 8.55 3.42 -4.92
CA TYR A 92 7.30 3.40 -4.17
C TYR A 92 7.41 4.26 -2.92
N TYR A 93 6.38 5.06 -2.65
CA TYR A 93 6.21 5.85 -1.45
C TYR A 93 4.96 5.36 -0.71
N LEU A 94 5.11 4.94 0.53
CA LEU A 94 4.08 4.23 1.28
C LEU A 94 3.78 4.94 2.60
N GLN A 95 2.50 5.18 2.86
CA GLN A 95 2.02 5.52 4.19
C GLN A 95 1.15 4.38 4.72
N ALA A 96 1.61 3.71 5.79
CA ALA A 96 0.88 2.62 6.40
C ALA A 96 -0.29 3.17 7.24
N LYS A 97 -1.43 2.51 7.19
CA LYS A 97 -2.66 2.97 7.84
C LYS A 97 -3.27 1.89 8.70
N ALA A 98 -3.60 2.27 9.94
CA ALA A 98 -4.30 1.44 10.89
C ALA A 98 -5.79 1.80 10.84
N PRO A 99 -6.65 0.94 10.28
CA PRO A 99 -8.05 1.28 10.13
C PRO A 99 -8.80 1.20 11.45
N VAL A 100 -9.95 1.87 11.48
CA VAL A 100 -11.01 1.66 12.46
C VAL A 100 -12.15 0.98 11.73
N GLY A 101 -12.68 -0.10 12.31
CA GLY A 101 -13.85 -0.76 11.76
C GLY A 101 -15.14 -0.13 12.25
N LEU A 102 -16.09 -0.05 11.34
CA LEU A 102 -17.41 0.57 11.51
C LEU A 102 -18.49 -0.43 11.13
N LEU A 103 -19.38 -0.74 12.07
CA LEU A 103 -20.57 -1.54 11.80
C LEU A 103 -21.52 -0.76 10.89
N GLY A 104 -22.10 -1.45 9.91
CA GLY A 104 -23.08 -0.85 8.99
C GLY A 104 -24.31 -0.27 9.70
N THR A 105 -24.97 0.65 9.01
CA THR A 105 -26.15 1.36 9.52
C THR A 105 -27.33 0.43 9.83
N GLN A 106 -27.41 -0.69 9.11
CA GLN A 106 -28.40 -1.75 9.32
C GLN A 106 -28.22 -2.51 10.65
N LYS A 107 -26.98 -2.62 11.15
CA LYS A 107 -26.67 -3.31 12.42
C LYS A 107 -26.80 -2.40 13.63
N VAL A 108 -26.38 -1.14 13.48
CA VAL A 108 -26.45 -0.12 14.53
C VAL A 108 -26.98 1.17 13.89
N PRO A 109 -28.13 1.72 14.32
CA PRO A 109 -28.64 2.97 13.77
C PRO A 109 -27.66 4.14 13.91
N ILE A 110 -27.83 5.17 13.09
CA ILE A 110 -27.07 6.42 13.21
C ILE A 110 -27.65 7.22 14.37
N ASP A 111 -26.81 7.50 15.36
CA ASP A 111 -27.13 8.37 16.49
C ASP A 111 -26.47 9.74 16.27
N LYS A 112 -27.30 10.78 16.08
CA LYS A 112 -26.83 12.14 15.77
C LYS A 112 -26.32 12.89 17.00
N ASP A 113 -26.62 12.41 18.21
CA ASP A 113 -26.36 13.12 19.46
C ASP A 113 -25.03 12.71 20.13
N ARG A 114 -24.24 11.85 19.47
CA ARG A 114 -22.96 11.34 20.00
C ARG A 114 -21.73 12.09 19.50
N GLU A 115 -20.70 12.04 20.35
CA GLU A 115 -19.33 12.54 20.19
C GLU A 115 -18.61 12.07 18.90
N ASP A 116 -19.13 11.05 18.22
CA ASP A 116 -18.55 10.44 17.00
C ASP A 116 -19.21 10.92 15.70
N ALA A 117 -19.65 12.18 15.64
CA ALA A 117 -20.33 12.78 14.49
C ALA A 117 -19.59 12.57 13.15
N GLY A 118 -18.25 12.64 13.17
CA GLY A 118 -17.42 12.38 11.99
C GLY A 118 -17.58 10.96 11.44
N LEU A 119 -17.46 9.94 12.28
CA LEU A 119 -17.60 8.54 11.85
C LEU A 119 -19.05 8.17 11.48
N ASN A 120 -20.04 8.77 12.12
CA ASN A 120 -21.43 8.60 11.72
C ASN A 120 -21.72 9.26 10.36
N THR A 121 -21.05 10.36 10.04
CA THR A 121 -21.10 10.96 8.69
C THR A 121 -20.53 10.00 7.65
N ILE A 122 -19.44 9.29 7.98
CA ILE A 122 -18.87 8.25 7.11
C ILE A 122 -19.89 7.14 6.83
N ARG A 123 -20.47 6.57 7.88
CA ARG A 123 -21.47 5.49 7.78
C ARG A 123 -22.69 5.92 6.99
N LYS A 124 -23.19 7.13 7.26
CA LYS A 124 -24.31 7.71 6.51
C LYS A 124 -23.98 7.80 5.04
N PHE A 125 -22.83 8.37 4.70
CA PHE A 125 -22.42 8.53 3.30
C PHE A 125 -22.32 7.18 2.59
N ARG A 126 -21.70 6.17 3.23
CA ARG A 126 -21.61 4.82 2.65
C ARG A 126 -22.98 4.20 2.40
N ALA A 127 -23.90 4.31 3.37
CA ALA A 127 -25.26 3.81 3.23
C ALA A 127 -26.07 4.57 2.16
N ASP A 128 -25.96 5.89 2.11
CA ASP A 128 -26.64 6.74 1.11
C ASP A 128 -26.15 6.49 -0.33
N ASN A 129 -24.99 5.85 -0.51
CA ASN A 129 -24.38 5.52 -1.81
C ASN A 129 -24.29 4.00 -2.06
N ASP A 130 -25.04 3.18 -1.32
CA ASP A 130 -25.10 1.72 -1.48
C ASP A 130 -23.73 1.01 -1.44
N LEU A 131 -22.74 1.56 -0.72
CA LEU A 131 -21.41 0.96 -0.57
C LEU A 131 -21.44 -0.20 0.43
N CYS A 132 -20.67 -1.27 0.19
CA CYS A 132 -20.70 -2.44 1.06
C CYS A 132 -20.27 -2.10 2.51
N GLU A 133 -21.13 -2.47 3.47
CA GLU A 133 -20.92 -2.33 4.91
C GLU A 133 -20.95 -3.68 5.66
N ASN A 134 -21.02 -4.81 4.96
CA ASN A 134 -21.19 -6.14 5.56
C ASN A 134 -19.91 -6.99 5.38
N PRO A 135 -19.33 -7.57 6.46
CA PRO A 135 -19.76 -7.52 7.86
C PRO A 135 -19.57 -6.16 8.54
N TYR A 136 -18.67 -5.33 8.02
CA TYR A 136 -18.35 -3.97 8.47
C TYR A 136 -17.63 -3.22 7.34
N SER A 137 -17.48 -1.91 7.49
CA SER A 137 -16.54 -1.10 6.70
C SER A 137 -15.32 -0.74 7.53
N LEU A 138 -14.23 -0.34 6.87
CA LEU A 138 -13.01 0.13 7.51
C LEU A 138 -12.77 1.58 7.08
N CYS A 139 -12.17 2.39 7.95
CA CYS A 139 -11.79 3.74 7.61
C CYS A 139 -10.51 4.19 8.32
N PHE A 140 -9.79 5.13 7.74
CA PHE A 140 -8.68 5.80 8.40
C PHE A 140 -8.67 7.30 8.06
N PRO A 141 -8.24 8.16 9.00
CA PRO A 141 -8.04 9.58 8.73
C PRO A 141 -6.76 9.83 7.93
N LEU A 142 -6.73 10.97 7.22
CA LEU A 142 -5.47 11.53 6.74
C LEU A 142 -4.57 11.87 7.95
N ARG A 143 -3.26 11.69 7.78
CA ARG A 143 -2.32 11.98 8.86
C ARG A 143 -2.28 13.49 9.09
N ARG A 144 -2.24 13.88 10.37
CA ARG A 144 -2.06 15.29 10.74
C ARG A 144 -0.72 15.79 10.19
N PRO A 145 -0.66 17.04 9.71
CA PRO A 145 0.61 17.60 9.32
C PRO A 145 1.58 17.68 10.51
N ALA A 146 2.88 17.73 10.20
CA ALA A 146 3.87 18.17 11.18
C ALA A 146 3.50 19.57 11.70
N LYS A 147 3.85 19.88 12.95
CA LYS A 147 3.53 21.19 13.60
C LYS A 147 3.97 22.42 12.80
N HIS A 148 4.87 22.24 11.83
CA HIS A 148 5.43 23.30 11.01
C HIS A 148 4.79 23.43 9.62
N ALA A 149 3.80 22.60 9.26
CA ALA A 149 3.05 22.81 8.02
C ALA A 149 2.22 24.08 8.15
N LYS A 150 2.54 25.08 7.33
CA LYS A 150 1.87 26.39 7.33
C LYS A 150 0.94 26.57 6.14
N VAL A 151 1.07 25.73 5.12
CA VAL A 151 0.32 25.82 3.86
C VAL A 151 -0.22 24.45 3.45
N PRO A 152 -1.33 24.37 2.68
CA PRO A 152 -1.93 23.11 2.26
C PRO A 152 -0.96 22.14 1.55
N GLU A 153 0.00 22.65 0.78
CA GLU A 153 0.99 21.85 0.05
C GLU A 153 1.90 21.04 0.98
N GLN A 154 1.99 21.43 2.25
CA GLN A 154 2.77 20.74 3.29
C GLN A 154 1.94 19.71 4.06
N LEU A 155 0.66 19.53 3.71
CA LEU A 155 -0.14 18.42 4.23
C LEU A 155 0.46 17.11 3.73
N GLN A 156 0.58 16.13 4.64
CA GLN A 156 1.17 14.82 4.34
C GLN A 156 0.48 14.14 3.14
N HIS A 157 -0.83 14.30 3.01
CA HIS A 157 -1.58 13.82 1.85
C HIS A 157 -1.13 14.47 0.54
N ASN A 158 -0.97 15.79 0.52
CA ASN A 158 -0.61 16.53 -0.68
C ASN A 158 0.84 16.27 -1.10
N LEU A 159 1.75 16.10 -0.12
CA LEU A 159 3.12 15.65 -0.38
C LEU A 159 3.11 14.25 -1.01
N LEU A 160 2.37 13.31 -0.43
CA LEU A 160 2.26 11.95 -0.96
C LEU A 160 1.63 11.94 -2.35
N TYR A 161 0.57 12.73 -2.57
CA TYR A 161 -0.05 12.93 -3.88
C TYR A 161 0.96 13.42 -4.93
N ALA A 162 1.78 14.42 -4.58
CA ALA A 162 2.79 14.95 -5.49
C ALA A 162 3.88 13.91 -5.86
N MET A 163 4.11 12.90 -5.01
CA MET A 163 5.05 11.81 -5.31
C MET A 163 4.48 10.76 -6.27
N HIS A 164 3.16 10.73 -6.49
CA HIS A 164 2.53 9.82 -7.43
C HIS A 164 2.71 10.32 -8.88
N ALA A 165 3.69 9.76 -9.58
CA ALA A 165 3.99 10.07 -10.98
C ALA A 165 4.27 8.78 -11.78
N PRO A 166 3.22 8.06 -12.24
CA PRO A 166 3.37 6.81 -12.99
C PRO A 166 4.24 6.92 -14.24
N SER A 167 4.22 8.06 -14.93
CA SER A 167 5.08 8.34 -16.10
C SER A 167 6.58 8.32 -15.76
N LYS A 168 6.94 8.57 -14.50
CA LYS A 168 8.30 8.48 -13.96
C LYS A 168 8.54 7.19 -13.19
N ARG A 169 7.62 6.22 -13.28
CA ARG A 169 7.64 4.97 -12.49
C ARG A 169 7.72 5.23 -10.98
N SER A 170 7.10 6.32 -10.54
CA SER A 170 7.03 6.73 -9.14
C SER A 170 5.59 6.59 -8.64
N TYR A 171 5.41 5.81 -7.59
CA TYR A 171 4.09 5.40 -7.13
C TYR A 171 3.91 5.68 -5.66
N ALA A 172 3.03 6.63 -5.33
CA ALA A 172 2.66 6.91 -3.95
C ALA A 172 1.31 6.31 -3.60
N MET A 173 1.18 5.78 -2.38
CA MET A 173 0.01 5.03 -1.94
C MET A 173 -0.15 4.99 -0.41
N TYR A 174 -1.41 4.90 0.01
CA TYR A 174 -1.78 4.42 1.33
C TYR A 174 -1.93 2.90 1.29
N VAL A 175 -1.45 2.22 2.33
CA VAL A 175 -1.66 0.78 2.49
C VAL A 175 -2.24 0.48 3.86
N ALA A 176 -3.39 -0.20 3.85
CA ALA A 176 -4.14 -0.51 5.06
C ALA A 176 -4.64 -1.97 5.02
N PRO A 177 -4.66 -2.69 6.15
CA PRO A 177 -5.29 -4.01 6.22
C PRO A 177 -6.77 -3.98 5.84
N THR A 178 -7.26 -5.05 5.22
CA THR A 178 -8.71 -5.27 4.99
C THR A 178 -9.39 -6.11 6.07
N THR A 179 -8.59 -6.65 6.99
CA THR A 179 -9.05 -7.38 8.17
C THR A 179 -8.94 -6.48 9.40
N TYR A 180 -9.86 -6.64 10.36
CA TYR A 180 -9.79 -5.92 11.64
C TYR A 180 -9.21 -6.77 12.79
N GLU A 181 -9.18 -8.10 12.65
CA GLU A 181 -8.66 -8.97 13.70
C GLU A 181 -7.16 -9.15 13.53
N LYS A 182 -6.41 -8.84 14.59
CA LYS A 182 -4.96 -9.01 14.61
C LYS A 182 -4.56 -10.46 14.39
N GLU A 183 -5.29 -11.41 14.98
CA GLU A 183 -5.02 -12.84 14.82
C GLU A 183 -5.16 -13.28 13.37
N GLU A 184 -6.19 -12.78 12.66
CA GLU A 184 -6.36 -13.04 11.22
C GLU A 184 -5.23 -12.41 10.41
N TYR A 185 -4.89 -11.14 10.68
CA TYR A 185 -3.78 -10.44 10.04
C TYR A 185 -2.45 -11.20 10.19
N LEU A 186 -2.13 -11.65 11.40
CA LEU A 186 -0.91 -12.42 11.67
C LEU A 186 -0.94 -13.83 11.08
N ARG A 187 -2.13 -14.44 10.95
CA ARG A 187 -2.29 -15.73 10.26
C ARG A 187 -1.93 -15.59 8.78
N LEU A 188 -2.43 -14.55 8.12
CA LEU A 188 -2.14 -14.26 6.71
C LEU A 188 -0.67 -13.96 6.47
N LEU A 189 -0.03 -13.19 7.37
CA LEU A 189 1.42 -12.94 7.31
C LEU A 189 2.25 -14.23 7.37
N ARG A 190 1.79 -15.22 8.13
CA ARG A 190 2.48 -16.51 8.37
C ARG A 190 2.03 -17.62 7.40
N ASP A 191 1.09 -17.31 6.51
CA ASP A 191 0.49 -18.30 5.62
C ASP A 191 1.55 -18.90 4.71
N LYS A 192 1.76 -20.22 4.72
CA LYS A 192 2.89 -20.83 4.01
C LYS A 192 2.68 -20.94 2.50
N SER A 193 1.52 -20.59 1.95
CA SER A 193 1.30 -20.63 0.49
C SER A 193 2.35 -19.80 -0.28
N HIS A 194 2.84 -18.69 0.29
CA HIS A 194 3.92 -17.92 -0.32
C HIS A 194 5.23 -18.71 -0.45
N ARG A 195 5.48 -19.69 0.43
CA ARG A 195 6.71 -20.49 0.44
C ARG A 195 6.80 -21.45 -0.72
N GLU A 196 5.69 -21.92 -1.26
CA GLU A 196 5.68 -22.74 -2.47
C GLU A 196 6.23 -21.95 -3.66
N TYR A 197 5.89 -20.66 -3.75
CA TYR A 197 6.45 -19.74 -4.76
C TYR A 197 7.92 -19.35 -4.50
N LEU A 198 8.38 -19.36 -3.25
CA LEU A 198 9.75 -18.91 -2.89
C LEU A 198 10.78 -20.06 -2.78
N HIS A 199 10.39 -21.27 -2.38
CA HIS A 199 11.31 -22.40 -2.15
C HIS A 199 11.42 -23.38 -3.32
N ASP A 200 10.32 -23.68 -4.02
CA ASP A 200 10.29 -24.57 -5.19
C ASP A 200 9.93 -23.82 -6.48
N GLY A 201 9.79 -22.50 -6.38
CA GLY A 201 9.41 -21.65 -7.49
C GLY A 201 10.56 -21.35 -8.47
N PRO A 202 10.22 -20.88 -9.68
CA PRO A 202 11.12 -20.59 -10.80
C PRO A 202 12.28 -19.60 -10.54
N PHE A 203 12.37 -19.02 -9.34
CA PHE A 203 13.39 -18.04 -8.95
C PHE A 203 14.76 -18.67 -8.58
N TRP A 204 14.83 -19.98 -8.35
CA TRP A 204 16.07 -20.68 -7.96
C TRP A 204 17.00 -21.07 -9.11
N ARG A 205 16.60 -20.87 -10.39
CA ARG A 205 17.46 -21.18 -11.54
C ARG A 205 18.18 -19.91 -12.02
N SER A 206 19.46 -19.85 -11.66
CA SER A 206 20.26 -18.63 -11.62
C SER A 206 20.59 -17.94 -12.95
N ASN A 207 20.29 -18.57 -14.09
CA ASN A 207 20.65 -18.03 -15.41
C ASN A 207 19.48 -17.35 -16.16
N GLU A 208 18.23 -17.50 -15.71
CA GLU A 208 17.05 -16.89 -16.35
C GLU A 208 16.58 -15.59 -15.67
N ARG A 209 17.27 -15.16 -14.61
CA ARG A 209 16.88 -14.02 -13.74
C ARG A 209 16.74 -12.67 -14.44
N ARG A 210 17.37 -12.47 -15.62
CA ARG A 210 17.21 -11.24 -16.42
C ARG A 210 15.90 -11.19 -17.20
N TYR A 211 15.32 -12.34 -17.55
CA TYR A 211 14.06 -12.42 -18.32
C TYR A 211 12.81 -12.34 -17.42
N LEU A 212 12.97 -12.53 -16.10
CA LEU A 212 11.90 -12.39 -15.12
C LEU A 212 11.48 -10.93 -14.86
N LEU A 213 12.25 -9.96 -15.36
CA LEU A 213 11.87 -8.55 -15.35
C LEU A 213 10.65 -8.27 -16.24
N ASN A 214 10.27 -9.21 -17.11
CA ASN A 214 9.17 -9.08 -18.07
C ASN A 214 8.06 -10.14 -17.91
N SER A 215 8.16 -11.03 -16.91
CA SER A 215 7.35 -12.25 -16.95
C SER A 215 6.01 -12.11 -16.23
N THR A 216 4.97 -12.62 -16.89
CA THR A 216 3.65 -12.97 -16.34
C THR A 216 3.74 -13.66 -14.97
N MET A 217 4.81 -14.41 -14.74
CA MET A 217 5.08 -15.16 -13.52
C MET A 217 5.28 -14.27 -12.27
N LEU A 218 5.93 -13.10 -12.37
CA LEU A 218 6.05 -12.18 -11.22
C LEU A 218 4.69 -11.57 -10.88
N THR A 219 3.90 -11.24 -11.90
CA THR A 219 2.50 -10.82 -11.73
C THR A 219 1.68 -11.92 -11.07
N GLU A 220 1.74 -13.15 -11.58
CA GLU A 220 1.04 -14.32 -11.01
C GLU A 220 1.46 -14.55 -9.56
N MET A 221 2.74 -14.42 -9.24
CA MET A 221 3.23 -14.52 -7.86
C MET A 221 2.54 -13.46 -6.98
N PHE A 222 2.60 -12.17 -7.33
CA PHE A 222 1.93 -11.12 -6.54
C PHE A 222 0.44 -11.40 -6.37
N MET A 223 -0.25 -11.79 -7.46
CA MET A 223 -1.67 -12.09 -7.48
C MET A 223 -2.07 -13.24 -6.56
N ASN A 224 -1.14 -14.14 -6.21
CA ASN A 224 -1.42 -15.32 -5.39
C ASN A 224 -0.92 -15.20 -3.93
N MET A 225 -0.52 -14.01 -3.48
CA MET A 225 -0.05 -13.78 -2.10
C MET A 225 -1.19 -13.33 -1.18
N PRO A 226 -1.70 -14.19 -0.26
CA PRO A 226 -2.86 -13.84 0.57
C PRO A 226 -2.62 -12.63 1.48
N PHE A 227 -1.39 -12.47 1.97
CA PHE A 227 -1.03 -11.32 2.78
C PHE A 227 -1.14 -10.00 1.99
N LEU A 228 -0.69 -9.97 0.73
CA LEU A 228 -0.81 -8.78 -0.12
C LEU A 228 -2.27 -8.51 -0.54
N GLN A 229 -3.05 -9.56 -0.79
CA GLN A 229 -4.48 -9.44 -1.06
C GLN A 229 -5.27 -8.86 0.13
N ALA A 230 -4.80 -9.13 1.36
CA ALA A 230 -5.42 -8.63 2.59
C ALA A 230 -5.05 -7.18 2.96
N HIS A 231 -4.56 -6.42 1.99
CA HIS A 231 -4.32 -4.98 2.12
C HIS A 231 -5.01 -4.25 0.99
N ILE A 232 -5.72 -3.18 1.32
CA ILE A 232 -6.10 -2.19 0.33
C ILE A 232 -4.91 -1.28 0.05
N CYS A 233 -4.72 -0.95 -1.22
CA CYS A 233 -3.84 0.08 -1.71
C CYS A 233 -4.71 1.21 -2.28
N ILE A 234 -4.59 2.41 -1.72
CA ILE A 234 -5.32 3.60 -2.18
C ILE A 234 -4.31 4.62 -2.66
N VAL A 235 -4.39 4.98 -3.94
CA VAL A 235 -3.59 6.08 -4.50
C VAL A 235 -4.21 7.41 -4.05
N PRO A 236 -3.42 8.37 -3.54
CA PRO A 236 -3.92 9.73 -3.30
C PRO A 236 -4.51 10.30 -4.60
N HIS A 237 -5.76 10.75 -4.57
CA HIS A 237 -6.52 11.04 -5.79
C HIS A 237 -6.70 12.53 -6.07
N ASP A 238 -6.66 13.38 -5.04
CA ASP A 238 -6.83 14.82 -5.18
C ASP A 238 -6.10 15.57 -4.06
N MET A 239 -5.81 16.85 -4.26
CA MET A 239 -5.28 17.70 -3.20
C MET A 239 -6.36 18.08 -2.20
N VAL A 240 -5.98 18.18 -0.93
CA VAL A 240 -6.87 18.57 0.17
C VAL A 240 -6.46 19.90 0.78
N GLN A 241 -7.42 20.59 1.36
CA GLN A 241 -7.18 21.84 2.11
C GLN A 241 -7.01 21.59 3.61
N SER A 242 -7.38 20.40 4.10
CA SER A 242 -7.23 20.01 5.51
C SER A 242 -6.89 18.53 5.64
N HIS A 243 -6.53 18.10 6.85
CA HIS A 243 -6.25 16.70 7.18
C HIS A 243 -7.47 15.98 7.80
N GLU A 244 -8.63 16.63 7.83
CA GLU A 244 -9.84 16.11 8.50
C GLU A 244 -10.59 15.08 7.65
N HIS A 245 -10.14 14.87 6.41
CA HIS A 245 -10.71 13.88 5.52
C HIS A 245 -10.35 12.46 5.94
N HIS A 246 -11.19 11.52 5.50
CA HIS A 246 -11.05 10.11 5.77
C HIS A 246 -11.21 9.34 4.47
N TYR A 247 -10.48 8.24 4.36
CA TYR A 247 -10.83 7.18 3.42
C TYR A 247 -11.65 6.12 4.15
N SER A 248 -12.65 5.56 3.48
CA SER A 248 -13.37 4.38 3.94
C SER A 248 -13.50 3.35 2.82
N TYR A 249 -13.54 2.07 3.18
CA TYR A 249 -13.50 0.97 2.22
C TYR A 249 -14.16 -0.30 2.78
N SER A 250 -14.54 -1.22 1.90
CA SER A 250 -15.07 -2.53 2.30
C SER A 250 -13.94 -3.51 2.66
N VAL A 251 -14.28 -4.60 3.34
CA VAL A 251 -13.33 -5.69 3.66
C VAL A 251 -12.77 -6.41 2.43
N HIS A 252 -13.36 -6.20 1.26
CA HIS A 252 -12.90 -6.81 0.00
C HIS A 252 -11.98 -5.88 -0.79
N ALA A 253 -11.54 -4.76 -0.19
CA ALA A 253 -10.76 -3.71 -0.87
C ALA A 253 -11.44 -3.15 -2.14
N ASN A 254 -12.76 -3.27 -2.21
CA ASN A 254 -13.63 -2.60 -3.19
C ASN A 254 -14.57 -1.63 -2.43
N ASP A 255 -15.27 -0.76 -3.12
CA ASP A 255 -16.18 0.25 -2.53
C ASP A 255 -15.49 1.28 -1.63
N VAL A 256 -14.59 2.05 -2.24
CA VAL A 256 -13.84 3.12 -1.57
C VAL A 256 -14.61 4.43 -1.64
N ALA A 257 -14.60 5.15 -0.53
CA ALA A 257 -15.14 6.50 -0.43
C ALA A 257 -14.13 7.42 0.24
N PHE A 258 -14.19 8.69 -0.13
CA PHE A 258 -13.44 9.76 0.48
C PHE A 258 -14.38 10.82 1.03
N HIS A 259 -14.15 11.24 2.26
CA HIS A 259 -15.06 12.12 2.99
C HIS A 259 -14.83 13.62 2.66
N SER A 260 -14.73 13.91 1.36
CA SER A 260 -14.96 15.20 0.68
C SER A 260 -16.17 15.09 -0.27
N PRO A 261 -17.26 14.51 0.25
CA PRO A 261 -17.91 13.27 -0.23
C PRO A 261 -17.68 12.89 -1.70
N ALA A 262 -16.91 11.84 -1.94
CA ALA A 262 -16.75 11.21 -3.24
C ALA A 262 -16.71 9.68 -3.11
N VAL A 263 -17.41 8.98 -4.01
CA VAL A 263 -17.20 7.55 -4.26
C VAL A 263 -16.06 7.40 -5.25
N LEU A 264 -15.17 6.45 -5.00
CA LEU A 264 -13.91 6.31 -5.72
C LEU A 264 -13.80 4.91 -6.32
N ASP A 265 -14.28 4.76 -7.55
CA ASP A 265 -14.37 3.45 -8.22
C ASP A 265 -13.01 2.95 -8.78
N ASP A 266 -12.09 3.86 -9.14
CA ASP A 266 -10.88 3.52 -9.91
C ASP A 266 -9.54 3.74 -9.18
N VAL A 267 -9.54 4.27 -7.96
CA VAL A 267 -8.30 4.73 -7.29
C VAL A 267 -7.76 3.74 -6.27
N SER A 268 -8.44 2.61 -6.09
CA SER A 268 -8.07 1.58 -5.13
C SER A 268 -8.07 0.20 -5.76
N MET A 269 -7.19 -0.64 -5.26
CA MET A 269 -7.17 -2.07 -5.50
C MET A 269 -6.52 -2.74 -4.30
N ASN A 270 -6.55 -4.06 -4.20
CA ASN A 270 -5.70 -4.69 -3.19
C ASN A 270 -4.20 -4.50 -3.55
N LEU A 271 -3.32 -4.56 -2.56
CA LEU A 271 -1.88 -4.32 -2.76
C LEU A 271 -1.26 -5.33 -3.75
N SER A 272 -1.79 -6.56 -3.76
CA SER A 272 -1.40 -7.61 -4.70
C SER A 272 -1.61 -7.20 -6.16
N ASP A 273 -2.82 -6.77 -6.52
CA ASP A 273 -3.21 -6.28 -7.85
C ASP A 273 -2.45 -5.01 -8.22
N PHE A 274 -2.22 -4.12 -7.25
CA PHE A 274 -1.43 -2.90 -7.48
C PHE A 274 -0.01 -3.25 -7.94
N LEU A 275 0.70 -4.08 -7.18
CA LEU A 275 2.06 -4.49 -7.50
C LEU A 275 2.13 -5.28 -8.80
N ALA A 276 1.16 -6.17 -9.03
CA ALA A 276 1.01 -6.92 -10.28
C ALA A 276 0.87 -5.99 -11.49
N ARG A 277 -0.05 -5.02 -11.43
CA ARG A 277 -0.29 -4.03 -12.50
C ARG A 277 0.92 -3.14 -12.75
N GLN A 278 1.55 -2.63 -11.69
CA GLN A 278 2.75 -1.80 -11.85
C GLN A 278 3.91 -2.61 -12.42
N SER A 279 4.08 -3.86 -12.00
CA SER A 279 5.08 -4.75 -12.60
C SER A 279 4.85 -4.88 -14.10
N GLN A 280 3.64 -5.23 -14.53
CA GLN A 280 3.31 -5.35 -15.96
C GLN A 280 3.55 -4.05 -16.74
N PHE A 281 3.12 -2.92 -16.20
CA PHE A 281 3.28 -1.62 -16.84
C PHE A 281 4.77 -1.25 -16.98
N ASN A 282 5.54 -1.39 -15.91
CA ASN A 282 6.97 -1.06 -15.91
C ASN A 282 7.79 -2.03 -16.79
N SER A 283 7.40 -3.30 -16.85
CA SER A 283 7.98 -4.29 -17.77
C SER A 283 7.71 -3.94 -19.23
N ARG A 284 6.47 -3.63 -19.60
CA ARG A 284 6.12 -3.21 -20.97
C ARG A 284 6.84 -1.93 -21.38
N ALA A 285 6.96 -0.97 -20.46
CA ALA A 285 7.72 0.25 -20.68
C ALA A 285 9.25 0.02 -20.73
N ALA A 286 9.74 -1.10 -20.19
CA ALA A 286 11.14 -1.52 -20.34
C ALA A 286 11.38 -2.31 -21.65
N ASP A 287 10.33 -2.92 -22.18
CA ASP A 287 10.28 -3.58 -23.51
C ASP A 287 10.07 -2.60 -24.67
N GLU A 288 9.86 -1.30 -24.39
CA GLU A 288 9.98 -0.30 -25.44
C GLU A 288 11.39 -0.40 -26.04
N GLU A 289 11.46 -0.62 -27.36
CA GLU A 289 12.75 -0.68 -28.06
C GLU A 289 13.58 0.54 -27.67
N PRO A 290 14.91 0.38 -27.45
CA PRO A 290 15.78 1.52 -27.17
C PRO A 290 15.45 2.64 -28.14
N GLN A 291 14.97 3.77 -27.61
CA GLN A 291 14.59 4.91 -28.45
C GLN A 291 15.76 5.25 -29.37
N SER A 292 15.45 5.51 -30.64
CA SER A 292 16.48 6.00 -31.55
C SER A 292 17.05 7.31 -31.01
N ILE A 293 18.32 7.59 -31.32
CA ILE A 293 18.96 8.87 -30.93
C ILE A 293 18.14 10.06 -31.45
N GLU A 294 17.47 9.89 -32.59
CA GLU A 294 16.57 10.85 -33.21
C GLU A 294 15.31 11.10 -32.36
N ALA A 295 14.70 10.05 -31.81
CA ALA A 295 13.54 10.16 -30.94
C ALA A 295 13.90 10.87 -29.63
N VAL A 296 15.00 10.47 -28.98
CA VAL A 296 15.51 11.11 -27.76
C VAL A 296 15.78 12.60 -27.98
N ALA A 297 16.42 12.96 -29.09
CA ALA A 297 16.69 14.36 -29.42
C ALA A 297 15.39 15.17 -29.62
N SER A 298 14.38 14.57 -30.25
CA SER A 298 13.09 15.22 -30.49
C SER A 298 12.32 15.42 -29.19
N ASP A 299 12.35 14.44 -28.29
CA ASP A 299 11.72 14.52 -26.97
C ASP A 299 12.36 15.58 -26.08
N LEU A 300 13.69 15.65 -26.04
CA LEU A 300 14.40 16.70 -25.30
C LEU A 300 14.04 18.09 -25.83
N LYS A 301 13.93 18.24 -27.16
CA LYS A 301 13.54 19.52 -27.76
C LYS A 301 12.09 19.93 -27.42
N ARG A 302 11.20 18.96 -27.22
CA ARG A 302 9.80 19.19 -26.83
C ARG A 302 9.62 19.47 -25.34
N SER A 303 10.40 18.80 -24.50
CA SER A 303 10.22 18.78 -23.05
C SER A 303 11.02 19.85 -22.30
N LEU A 304 12.12 20.34 -22.89
CA LEU A 304 12.96 21.32 -22.22
C LEU A 304 12.40 22.75 -22.31
N PRO A 305 12.56 23.57 -21.26
CA PRO A 305 12.18 24.97 -21.29
C PRO A 305 12.94 25.74 -22.38
N GLU A 306 12.26 26.74 -22.97
CA GLU A 306 12.84 27.57 -24.04
C GLU A 306 14.13 28.30 -23.59
N SER A 307 14.24 28.65 -22.32
CA SER A 307 15.46 29.23 -21.73
C SER A 307 16.69 28.34 -21.94
N VAL A 308 16.53 27.02 -21.79
CA VAL A 308 17.60 26.04 -22.00
C VAL A 308 17.93 25.89 -23.47
N LEU A 309 16.89 25.81 -24.31
CA LEU A 309 17.01 25.61 -25.75
C LEU A 309 17.65 26.84 -26.43
N SER A 310 17.34 28.06 -25.98
CA SER A 310 17.92 29.30 -26.50
C SER A 310 19.43 29.41 -26.25
N GLY A 311 19.94 28.77 -25.20
CA GLY A 311 21.36 28.72 -24.88
C GLY A 311 22.16 27.77 -25.78
N ILE A 312 21.48 26.97 -26.62
CA ILE A 312 22.11 25.96 -27.48
C ILE A 312 22.07 26.46 -28.92
N ALA A 313 23.12 27.20 -29.31
CA ALA A 313 23.23 27.71 -30.67
C ALA A 313 23.13 26.58 -31.71
N PRO A 314 22.35 26.75 -32.79
CA PRO A 314 22.27 25.76 -33.86
C PRO A 314 23.64 25.63 -34.54
N VAL A 315 24.08 24.38 -34.75
CA VAL A 315 25.32 24.05 -35.45
C VAL A 315 24.94 23.28 -36.71
N GLU A 316 25.41 23.76 -37.85
CA GLU A 316 25.11 23.16 -39.15
C GLU A 316 25.71 21.76 -39.24
N ASN A 317 24.96 20.80 -39.79
CA ASN A 317 25.34 19.39 -39.92
C ASN A 317 25.70 18.67 -38.60
N GLU A 318 25.23 19.17 -37.45
CA GLU A 318 25.47 18.52 -36.17
C GLU A 318 24.72 17.17 -36.06
N SER A 319 25.42 16.14 -35.57
CA SER A 319 24.79 14.86 -35.24
C SER A 319 23.85 14.99 -34.03
N ARG A 320 22.77 14.20 -34.01
CA ARG A 320 21.81 14.22 -32.90
C ARG A 320 22.44 13.86 -31.56
N ILE A 321 23.39 12.94 -31.54
CA ILE A 321 24.09 12.59 -30.31
C ILE A 321 25.01 13.72 -29.81
N SER A 322 25.62 14.48 -30.72
CA SER A 322 26.37 15.70 -30.36
C SER A 322 25.46 16.77 -29.77
N TRP A 323 24.29 16.97 -30.39
CA TRP A 323 23.29 17.91 -29.89
C TRP A 323 22.81 17.53 -28.47
N ILE A 324 22.46 16.26 -28.23
CA ILE A 324 22.07 15.74 -26.91
C ILE A 324 23.16 15.96 -25.86
N LYS A 325 24.44 15.83 -26.22
CA LYS A 325 25.56 16.12 -25.30
C LYS A 325 25.63 17.60 -24.94
N ARG A 326 25.42 18.50 -25.89
CA ARG A 326 25.39 19.96 -25.62
C ARG A 326 24.22 20.35 -24.73
N VAL A 327 23.06 19.70 -24.90
CA VAL A 327 21.93 19.81 -23.97
C VAL A 327 22.36 19.44 -22.55
N GLY A 328 23.05 18.31 -22.37
CA GLY A 328 23.56 17.89 -21.06
C GLY A 328 24.54 18.91 -20.44
N VAL A 329 25.42 19.51 -21.24
CA VAL A 329 26.33 20.58 -20.77
C VAL A 329 25.55 21.83 -20.35
N ALA A 330 24.54 22.22 -21.12
CA ALA A 330 23.69 23.37 -20.78
C ALA A 330 22.91 23.12 -19.48
N LEU A 331 22.32 21.93 -19.31
CA LEU A 331 21.62 21.53 -18.09
C LEU A 331 22.52 21.53 -16.86
N LYS A 332 23.76 21.02 -16.99
CA LYS A 332 24.74 21.05 -15.91
C LYS A 332 25.13 22.47 -15.53
N LYS A 333 25.36 23.33 -16.52
CA LYS A 333 25.77 24.71 -16.28
C LYS A 333 24.66 25.55 -15.63
N GLU A 334 23.44 25.43 -16.12
CA GLU A 334 22.32 26.28 -15.70
C GLU A 334 21.63 25.77 -14.43
N TYR A 335 21.52 24.45 -14.28
CA TYR A 335 20.73 23.84 -13.20
C TYR A 335 21.51 22.84 -12.34
N GLY A 336 22.81 22.60 -12.61
CA GLY A 336 23.59 21.59 -11.89
C GLY A 336 23.16 20.14 -12.17
N ILE A 337 22.40 19.89 -13.25
CA ILE A 337 21.86 18.56 -13.58
C ILE A 337 22.84 17.80 -14.48
N ASP A 338 23.27 16.62 -14.03
CA ASP A 338 24.06 15.69 -14.84
C ASP A 338 23.15 14.78 -15.68
N GLN A 339 23.33 14.80 -17.00
CA GLN A 339 22.59 13.96 -17.94
C GLN A 339 23.45 12.75 -18.35
N TYR A 340 22.89 11.55 -18.22
CA TYR A 340 23.50 10.31 -18.69
C TYR A 340 22.66 9.70 -19.80
N LEU A 341 23.33 9.21 -20.85
CA LEU A 341 22.68 8.48 -21.94
C LEU A 341 23.34 7.11 -22.08
N LEU A 342 22.57 6.06 -21.92
CA LEU A 342 23.01 4.68 -22.16
C LEU A 342 22.70 4.34 -23.62
N VAL A 343 23.74 4.02 -24.38
CA VAL A 343 23.61 3.70 -25.81
C VAL A 343 23.97 2.25 -26.03
N LYS A 344 23.06 1.49 -26.63
CA LYS A 344 23.36 0.11 -27.06
C LYS A 344 24.39 0.16 -28.19
N ARG A 345 25.56 -0.42 -27.95
CA ARG A 345 26.61 -0.54 -28.98
C ARG A 345 26.09 -1.50 -30.05
N LYS A 346 26.05 -1.05 -31.31
CA LYS A 346 25.79 -1.93 -32.46
C LYS A 346 26.96 -2.86 -32.70
#